data_AF-A0A564WXT8-F1
#
_entry.id   AF-A0A564WXT8-F1
#
_cell.length_a   1.000
_cell.length_b   1.000
_cell.length_c   1.000
_cell.angle_alpha   90.00
_cell.angle_beta   90.00
_cell.angle_gamma   90.00
#
_symmetry.space_group_name_H-M   'P 1'
#
loop_
_entity.id
_entity.type
_entity.pdbx_description
1 polymer ?
#
loop_
_entity_poly.entity_id
_entity_poly.type
_entity_poly.pdbx_seq_one_letter_code
_entity_poly.pdbx_strand_id
1 'polypeptide(L)' 'MSAYKDKTQGTWYVSFRYVDWTGKKTQKLKRGFKTKKEALNYEKEFIRKTAADMKMEMNSFIQIYFE' A
#
# COMPACT_ATOMS: atom_id res chain seq x y z
N MET A 1 -4.14 -10.30 -1.74
CA MET A 1 -3.30 -10.55 -0.55
C MET A 1 -2.28 -11.61 -0.89
N SER A 2 -1.10 -11.19 -1.31
CA SER A 2 -0.09 -12.10 -1.85
C SER A 2 1.21 -11.91 -1.10
N ALA A 3 1.29 -12.51 0.09
CA ALA A 3 2.54 -12.66 0.82
C ALA A 3 3.22 -13.94 0.33
N TYR A 4 4.39 -13.79 -0.24
CA TYR A 4 5.19 -14.85 -0.83
C TYR A 4 6.38 -15.14 0.06
N LYS A 5 6.78 -16.42 0.13
CA LYS A 5 7.97 -16.84 0.85
C LYS A 5 9.15 -16.91 -0.11
N ASP A 6 10.21 -16.21 0.21
CA ASP A 6 11.50 -16.37 -0.46
C ASP A 6 12.13 -17.69 0.02
N LYS A 7 12.28 -18.64 -0.91
CA LYS A 7 12.81 -19.97 -0.61
C LYS A 7 14.31 -19.95 -0.32
N THR A 8 15.01 -18.90 -0.76
CA THR A 8 16.47 -18.80 -0.64
C THR A 8 16.91 -18.22 0.70
N GLN A 9 16.20 -17.19 1.18
CA GLN A 9 16.53 -16.47 2.41
C GLN A 9 15.61 -16.81 3.58
N GLY A 10 14.56 -17.60 3.36
CA GLY A 10 13.55 -17.92 4.38
C GLY A 10 12.68 -16.72 4.79
N THR A 11 12.85 -15.57 4.14
CA THR A 11 12.11 -14.33 4.40
C THR A 11 10.81 -14.29 3.60
N TRP A 12 9.91 -13.38 3.98
CA TRP A 12 8.65 -13.13 3.30
C TRP A 12 8.72 -11.80 2.56
N TYR A 13 7.99 -11.72 1.45
CA TYR A 13 7.84 -10.50 0.67
C TYR A 13 6.39 -10.30 0.23
N VAL A 14 6.03 -9.05 -0.04
CA VAL A 14 4.75 -8.69 -0.62
C VAL A 14 4.98 -7.89 -1.89
N SER A 15 4.22 -8.20 -2.92
CA SER A 15 4.12 -7.43 -4.14
C SER A 15 2.66 -7.13 -4.41
N PHE A 16 2.30 -5.85 -4.42
CA PHE A 16 0.94 -5.42 -4.73
C PHE A 16 0.97 -4.22 -5.68
N ARG A 17 -0.11 -4.07 -6.44
CA ARG A 17 -0.34 -2.92 -7.31
C ARG A 17 -1.31 -1.98 -6.62
N TYR A 18 -1.06 -0.69 -6.72
CA TYR A 18 -1.96 0.33 -6.20
C TYR A 18 -2.00 1.51 -7.18
N VAL A 19 -3.04 2.33 -7.04
CA VAL A 19 -3.20 3.55 -7.83
C VAL A 19 -2.77 4.70 -6.93
N ASP A 20 -1.76 5.46 -7.37
CA ASP A 20 -1.38 6.68 -6.68
C ASP A 20 -2.51 7.72 -6.80
N TRP A 21 -2.48 8.76 -5.97
CA TRP A 21 -3.43 9.88 -5.99
C TRP A 21 -3.52 10.57 -7.37
N THR A 22 -2.45 10.48 -8.19
CA THR A 22 -2.42 10.97 -9.58
C THR A 22 -3.10 10.05 -10.60
N GLY A 23 -3.69 8.92 -10.17
CA GLY A 23 -4.28 7.91 -11.06
C GLY A 23 -3.27 6.96 -11.72
N LYS A 24 -1.97 7.08 -11.39
CA LYS A 24 -0.93 6.21 -11.96
C LYS A 24 -0.92 4.84 -11.28
N LYS A 25 -0.92 3.77 -12.08
CA LYS A 25 -0.79 2.39 -11.58
C LYS A 25 0.66 2.10 -11.24
N THR A 26 0.95 1.98 -9.95
CA THR A 26 2.29 1.72 -9.44
C THR A 26 2.34 0.34 -8.79
N GLN A 27 3.48 -0.34 -8.95
CA GLN A 27 3.74 -1.61 -8.27
C GLN A 27 4.69 -1.38 -7.12
N LYS A 28 4.30 -1.82 -5.92
CA LYS A 28 5.15 -1.79 -4.73
C LYS A 28 5.57 -3.20 -4.36
N LEU A 29 6.88 -3.37 -4.21
CA LEU A 29 7.48 -4.61 -3.77
C LEU A 29 8.31 -4.34 -2.52
N LYS A 30 7.99 -5.05 -1.44
CA LYS A 30 8.71 -4.97 -0.16
C LYS A 30 9.12 -6.38 0.26
N ARG A 31 10.44 -6.56 0.48
CA ARG A 31 11.07 -7.82 0.90
C ARG A 31 11.66 -7.69 2.31
N GLY A 32 11.99 -8.83 2.92
CA GLY A 32 12.73 -8.90 4.18
C GLY A 32 11.86 -9.08 5.43
N PHE A 33 10.60 -9.47 5.29
CA PHE A 33 9.76 -9.78 6.45
C PHE A 33 10.18 -11.12 7.06
N LYS A 34 10.21 -11.23 8.38
CA LYS A 34 10.52 -12.51 9.04
C LYS A 34 9.33 -13.45 8.99
N THR A 35 8.11 -12.90 9.05
CA THR A 35 6.87 -13.67 9.08
C THR A 35 5.88 -13.25 8.00
N LYS A 36 5.01 -14.20 7.59
CA LYS A 36 3.88 -13.92 6.69
C LYS A 36 2.96 -12.84 7.23
N LYS A 37 2.76 -12.82 8.56
CA LYS A 37 1.85 -11.89 9.25
C LYS A 37 2.33 -10.45 9.13
N GLU A 38 3.62 -10.19 9.33
CA GLU A 38 4.21 -8.86 9.15
C GLU A 38 4.04 -8.37 7.71
N ALA A 39 4.31 -9.25 6.74
CA ALA A 39 4.13 -8.95 5.33
C ALA A 39 2.68 -8.52 5.03
N LEU A 40 1.70 -9.31 5.48
CA LEU A 40 0.27 -8.98 5.30
C LEU A 40 -0.15 -7.71 6.04
N ASN A 41 0.39 -7.46 7.23
CA ASN A 41 0.07 -6.26 7.99
C ASN A 41 0.59 -5.00 7.28
N TYR A 42 1.78 -5.07 6.68
CA TYR A 42 2.34 -4.00 5.87
C TYR A 42 1.45 -3.63 4.68
N GLU A 43 0.93 -4.62 3.94
CA GLU A 43 -0.01 -4.38 2.83
C GLU A 43 -1.26 -3.64 3.32
N LYS A 44 -1.86 -4.11 4.42
CA LYS A 44 -3.06 -3.48 5.01
C LYS A 44 -2.80 -2.06 5.49
N GLU A 45 -1.71 -1.84 6.20
CA GLU A 45 -1.33 -0.50 6.68
C GLU A 45 -1.04 0.44 5.53
N PHE A 46 -0.39 -0.04 4.47
CA PHE A 46 -0.11 0.77 3.30
C PHE A 46 -1.41 1.22 2.62
N ILE A 47 -2.34 0.30 2.35
CA ILE A 47 -3.63 0.61 1.74
C ILE A 47 -4.43 1.59 2.62
N ARG A 48 -4.44 1.39 3.94
CA ARG A 48 -5.10 2.31 4.88
C ARG A 48 -4.50 3.72 4.83
N LYS A 49 -3.17 3.83 4.83
CA LYS A 49 -2.48 5.12 4.74
C LYS A 49 -2.81 5.81 3.41
N THR A 50 -2.67 5.11 2.28
CA THR A 50 -2.99 5.69 0.96
C THR A 50 -4.45 6.06 0.82
N ALA A 51 -5.38 5.29 1.38
CA ALA A 51 -6.81 5.59 1.31
C ALA A 51 -7.20 6.77 2.22
N ALA A 52 -6.56 6.93 3.38
CA ALA A 52 -6.78 8.07 4.26
C ALA A 52 -6.22 9.38 3.65
N ASP A 53 -5.02 9.32 3.06
CA ASP A 53 -4.34 10.44 2.41
C ASP A 53 -5.17 10.96 1.23
N MET A 54 -5.61 10.06 0.35
CA MET A 54 -6.43 10.40 -0.81
C MET A 54 -7.80 10.98 -0.44
N LYS A 55 -8.39 10.52 0.67
CA LYS A 55 -9.64 11.10 1.21
C LYS A 55 -9.42 12.49 1.79
N MET A 56 -8.30 12.73 2.46
CA MET A 56 -7.94 14.06 2.98
C MET A 56 -7.71 15.06 1.85
N GLU A 57 -6.90 14.70 0.84
CA GLU A 57 -6.67 15.56 -0.33
C GLU A 57 -8.00 15.87 -1.04
N MET A 58 -8.85 14.86 -1.26
CA MET A 58 -10.13 15.08 -1.93
C MET A 58 -11.08 15.98 -1.14
N ASN A 59 -11.17 15.82 0.18
CA ASN A 59 -11.97 16.71 1.03
C ASN A 59 -11.49 18.16 0.95
N SER A 60 -10.17 18.39 1.01
CA SER A 60 -9.59 19.73 0.88
C SER A 60 -9.84 20.36 -0.49
N PHE A 61 -9.81 19.55 -1.56
CA PHE A 61 -10.06 20.01 -2.92
C PHE A 61 -11.53 20.40 -3.15
N ILE A 62 -12.47 19.63 -2.60
CA ILE A 62 -13.91 19.92 -2.65
C ILE A 62 -14.21 21.25 -1.95
N GLN A 63 -13.56 21.51 -0.81
CA GLN A 63 -13.79 22.73 -0.05
C GLN A 63 -13.42 24.00 -0.84
N ILE A 64 -12.37 23.96 -1.66
CA ILE A 64 -11.94 25.10 -2.49
C ILE A 64 -12.93 25.40 -3.63
N TYR A 65 -13.63 24.38 -4.15
CA TYR A 65 -14.49 24.53 -5.33
C TYR A 65 -15.97 24.80 -4.99
N PHE A 66 -16.40 24.50 -3.77
CA PHE A 66 -17.78 24.67 -3.31
C PHE A 66 -17.95 25.82 -2.29
N GLU A 67 -16.91 26.65 -2.11
CA GLU A 67 -16.94 27.96 -1.44
C GLU A 67 -16.89 29.07 -2.50
#